data_AF-A0A257NAL2-F1
#
_entry.id   AF-A0A257NAL2-F1
#
_cell.length_a   1.000
_cell.length_b   1.000
_cell.length_c   1.000
_cell.angle_alpha   90.00
_cell.angle_beta   90.00
_cell.angle_gamma   90.00
#
_symmetry.space_group_name_H-M   'P 1'
#
loop_
_entity.id
_entity.type
_entity.pdbx_description
1 polymer ?
#
loop_
_entity_poly.entity_id
_entity_poly.type
_entity_poly.pdbx_seq_one_letter_code
_entity_poly.pdbx_strand_id
1 'polypeptide(L)'
;RPVLRDRVAGIDRCTALRIPGTNGIGFVAANFLRSCATHADQLQTHEFFTLSDHALDLLTLAVTSVRPLDINLSRSRAASINCIKTFIEQNLRDTELDTRLITRHAGLSARYINNLFEDEGTSLMRYVWKRRLENCRKDMQNPAYAGHRITDIAFRWGFNDAAHFSRAFKQQFGCSPREFRRIQVHSNQTYNQERCDDIDCFIKNT
;
A
#
# COMPACT_ATOMS: atom_id res chain seq x y z
N ARG A 1 -10.48 19.58 11.84
CA ARG A 1 -9.33 19.90 10.96
C ARG A 1 -8.56 18.67 10.41
N PRO A 2 -8.41 17.51 11.09
CA PRO A 2 -7.66 16.36 10.53
C PRO A 2 -8.40 15.63 9.40
N VAL A 3 -9.72 15.44 9.52
CA VAL A 3 -10.57 14.67 8.58
C VAL A 3 -10.46 15.12 7.11
N LEU A 4 -10.26 16.42 6.87
CA LEU A 4 -10.13 16.97 5.52
C LEU A 4 -8.74 16.78 4.91
N ARG A 5 -7.69 16.73 5.74
CA ARG A 5 -6.32 16.42 5.29
C ARG A 5 -6.18 14.97 4.84
N ASP A 6 -6.90 14.07 5.51
CA ASP A 6 -6.86 12.64 5.20
C ASP A 6 -7.64 12.34 3.90
N ARG A 7 -8.64 13.16 3.54
CA ARG A 7 -9.45 12.96 2.31
C ARG A 7 -8.95 13.71 1.08
N VAL A 8 -8.31 14.86 1.28
CA VAL A 8 -7.78 15.68 0.18
C VAL A 8 -6.26 15.79 0.33
N ALA A 9 -5.54 14.93 -0.39
CA ALA A 9 -4.09 15.00 -0.46
C ALA A 9 -3.64 16.40 -0.92
N GLY A 10 -2.74 17.00 -0.14
CA GLY A 10 -2.22 18.34 -0.39
C GLY A 10 -3.22 19.47 -0.16
N ILE A 11 -4.21 19.32 0.73
CA ILE A 11 -5.18 20.40 1.06
C ILE A 11 -4.51 21.70 1.53
N ASP A 12 -3.31 21.61 2.12
CA ASP A 12 -2.49 22.77 2.48
C ASP A 12 -2.06 23.61 1.26
N ARG A 13 -2.16 23.04 0.05
CA ARG A 13 -1.88 23.68 -1.25
C ARG A 13 -3.16 24.07 -2.00
N CYS A 14 -4.33 23.89 -1.38
CA CYS A 14 -5.63 24.37 -1.84
C CYS A 14 -6.10 25.63 -1.12
N THR A 15 -5.23 26.24 -0.32
CA THR A 15 -5.49 27.55 0.27
C THR A 15 -5.74 28.57 -0.83
N ALA A 16 -6.78 29.40 -0.67
CA ALA A 16 -7.17 30.47 -1.59
C ALA A 16 -7.72 30.04 -2.98
N LEU A 17 -8.09 28.77 -3.20
CA LEU A 17 -8.85 28.37 -4.38
C LEU A 17 -10.36 28.61 -4.17
N ARG A 18 -10.99 29.40 -5.06
CA ARG A 18 -12.43 29.63 -5.02
C ARG A 18 -13.16 28.48 -5.71
N ILE A 19 -13.97 27.73 -4.96
CA ILE A 19 -14.95 26.80 -5.50
C ILE A 19 -16.21 27.58 -5.85
N PRO A 20 -16.64 27.66 -7.12
CA PRO A 20 -17.91 28.29 -7.48
C PRO A 20 -19.06 27.53 -6.82
N GLY A 21 -19.71 28.14 -5.84
CA GLY A 21 -20.87 27.57 -5.16
C GLY A 21 -22.19 27.76 -5.92
N THR A 22 -22.15 28.33 -7.13
CA THR A 22 -23.33 28.76 -7.91
C THR A 22 -23.55 27.97 -9.20
N ASN A 23 -22.62 27.09 -9.58
CA ASN A 23 -22.76 26.19 -10.71
C ASN A 23 -21.93 24.89 -10.52
N GLY A 24 -22.20 23.91 -11.36
CA GLY A 24 -21.42 22.66 -11.43
C GLY A 24 -21.35 21.89 -10.11
N ILE A 25 -20.27 21.13 -9.94
CA ILE A 25 -20.06 20.24 -8.78
C ILE A 25 -19.94 21.04 -7.47
N GLY A 26 -19.39 22.25 -7.52
CA GLY A 26 -19.31 23.15 -6.36
C GLY A 26 -20.68 23.56 -5.81
N PHE A 27 -21.66 23.81 -6.68
CA PHE A 27 -23.05 24.06 -6.27
C PHE A 27 -23.70 22.84 -5.62
N VAL A 28 -23.51 21.64 -6.19
CA VAL A 28 -24.07 20.41 -5.63
C VAL A 28 -23.48 20.13 -4.24
N ALA A 29 -22.16 20.24 -4.09
CA ALA A 29 -21.49 20.08 -2.80
C ALA A 29 -21.97 21.10 -1.76
N ALA A 30 -22.12 22.37 -2.14
CA ALA A 30 -22.59 23.41 -1.24
C ALA A 30 -24.04 23.18 -0.76
N ASN A 31 -24.93 22.74 -1.64
CA ASN A 31 -26.31 22.43 -1.26
C ASN A 31 -26.41 21.20 -0.37
N PHE A 32 -25.63 20.16 -0.66
CA PHE A 32 -25.57 18.97 0.18
C PHE A 32 -25.09 19.30 1.59
N LEU A 33 -23.96 20.01 1.72
CA LEU A 33 -23.42 20.45 3.01
C LEU A 33 -24.40 21.32 3.79
N ARG A 34 -25.11 22.22 3.10
CA ARG A 34 -26.12 23.07 3.72
C ARG A 34 -27.29 22.24 4.24
N SER A 35 -27.75 21.26 3.47
CA SER A 35 -28.83 20.36 3.89
C SER A 35 -28.43 19.56 5.14
N CYS A 36 -27.22 19.01 5.17
CA CYS A 36 -26.68 18.32 6.33
C CYS A 36 -26.56 19.23 7.56
N ALA A 37 -26.09 20.46 7.38
CA ALA A 37 -25.96 21.43 8.48
C ALA A 37 -27.32 21.82 9.06
N THR A 38 -28.34 22.02 8.21
CA THR A 38 -29.69 22.38 8.65
C THR A 38 -30.38 21.25 9.43
N HIS A 39 -30.08 19.99 9.11
CA HIS A 39 -30.72 18.83 9.73
C HIS A 39 -29.80 18.13 10.75
N ALA A 40 -28.66 18.72 11.10
CA ALA A 40 -27.65 18.07 11.93
C ALA A 40 -28.21 17.58 13.28
N ASP A 41 -29.11 18.37 13.89
CA ASP A 41 -29.73 18.06 15.18
C ASP A 41 -30.81 16.96 15.12
N GLN A 42 -31.23 16.58 13.90
CA GLN A 42 -32.25 15.56 13.66
C GLN A 42 -31.65 14.20 13.25
N LEU A 43 -30.34 14.13 13.02
CA LEU A 43 -29.65 12.93 12.56
C LEU A 43 -29.26 12.03 13.73
N GLN A 44 -29.48 10.72 13.55
CA GLN A 44 -28.88 9.72 14.42
C GLN A 44 -27.38 9.64 14.17
N THR A 45 -26.63 9.17 15.17
CA THR A 45 -25.16 9.09 15.12
C THR A 45 -24.64 8.33 13.89
N HIS A 46 -25.28 7.23 13.49
CA HIS A 46 -24.86 6.43 12.34
C HIS A 46 -25.15 7.11 10.98
N GLU A 47 -26.26 7.85 10.90
CA GLU A 47 -26.64 8.64 9.72
C GLU A 47 -25.68 9.81 9.53
N PHE A 48 -25.30 10.46 10.65
CA PHE A 48 -24.33 11.53 10.66
C PHE A 48 -22.96 11.09 10.13
N PHE A 49 -22.45 9.93 10.56
CA PHE A 49 -21.18 9.40 10.05
C PHE A 49 -21.25 9.07 8.56
N THR A 50 -22.34 8.43 8.12
CA THR A 50 -22.53 8.07 6.70
C THR A 50 -22.65 9.30 5.81
N LEU A 51 -23.41 10.31 6.24
CA LEU A 51 -23.56 11.58 5.51
C LEU A 51 -22.26 12.38 5.51
N SER A 52 -21.48 12.33 6.59
CA SER A 52 -20.16 12.97 6.65
C SER A 52 -19.19 12.38 5.63
N ASP A 53 -19.23 11.07 5.40
CA ASP A 53 -18.44 10.41 4.36
C ASP A 53 -18.81 10.89 2.96
N HIS A 54 -20.10 10.90 2.65
CA HIS A 54 -20.58 11.39 1.36
C HIS A 54 -20.37 12.90 1.17
N ALA A 55 -20.49 13.71 2.23
CA ALA A 55 -20.18 15.14 2.20
C ALA A 55 -18.73 15.38 1.80
N LEU A 56 -17.82 14.57 2.34
CA LEU A 56 -16.39 14.70 2.10
C LEU A 56 -16.00 14.16 0.71
N ASP A 57 -16.67 13.13 0.19
CA ASP A 57 -16.53 12.70 -1.20
C ASP A 57 -16.96 13.81 -2.18
N LEU A 58 -18.13 14.43 -1.93
CA LEU A 58 -18.65 15.54 -2.75
C LEU A 58 -17.75 16.77 -2.68
N LEU A 59 -17.24 17.11 -1.50
CA LEU A 59 -16.30 18.22 -1.34
C LEU A 59 -14.97 17.93 -2.06
N THR A 60 -14.48 16.70 -2.01
CA THR A 60 -13.27 16.26 -2.72
C THR A 60 -13.45 16.40 -4.24
N LEU A 61 -14.62 16.03 -4.77
CA LEU A 61 -14.97 16.23 -6.18
C LEU A 61 -15.01 17.72 -6.55
N ALA A 62 -15.63 18.56 -5.71
CA ALA A 62 -15.70 20.00 -5.93
C ALA A 62 -14.31 20.66 -5.91
N VAL A 63 -13.44 20.31 -4.95
CA VAL A 63 -12.05 20.78 -4.88
C VAL A 63 -11.26 20.35 -6.12
N THR A 64 -11.48 19.12 -6.60
CA THR A 64 -10.78 18.60 -7.78
C THR A 64 -11.20 19.34 -9.06
N SER A 65 -12.49 19.72 -9.17
CA SER A 65 -13.01 20.43 -10.35
C SER A 65 -12.46 21.83 -10.58
N VAL A 66 -11.80 22.43 -9.58
CA VAL A 66 -11.24 23.79 -9.66
C VAL A 66 -9.71 23.82 -9.67
N ARG A 67 -9.05 22.66 -9.71
CA ARG A 67 -7.59 22.56 -9.85
C ARG A 67 -7.20 22.63 -11.33
N PRO A 68 -6.09 23.30 -11.72
CA PRO A 68 -5.52 23.18 -13.07
C PRO A 68 -5.16 21.71 -13.33
N LEU A 69 -5.82 21.11 -14.33
CA LEU A 69 -6.13 19.68 -14.37
C LEU A 69 -4.94 18.72 -14.57
N ASP A 70 -3.89 19.06 -15.31
CA ASP A 70 -3.00 18.00 -15.82
C ASP A 70 -1.74 17.71 -14.99
N ILE A 71 -1.15 18.71 -14.33
CA ILE A 71 0.16 18.56 -13.67
C ILE A 71 0.01 18.31 -12.15
N ASN A 72 -1.05 18.82 -11.53
CA ASN A 72 -1.23 18.73 -10.07
C ASN A 72 -1.99 17.47 -9.63
N LEU A 73 -2.92 16.96 -10.45
CA LEU A 73 -3.66 15.74 -10.13
C LEU A 73 -2.73 14.52 -10.13
N SER A 74 -1.88 14.40 -11.16
CA SER A 74 -0.86 13.34 -11.26
C SER A 74 0.13 13.37 -10.08
N ARG A 75 0.59 14.56 -9.66
CA ARG A 75 1.46 14.72 -8.48
C ARG A 75 0.74 14.36 -7.17
N SER A 76 -0.54 14.73 -7.03
CA SER A 76 -1.35 14.40 -5.86
C SER A 76 -1.66 12.90 -5.77
N ARG A 77 -1.95 12.24 -6.90
CA ARG A 77 -2.13 10.79 -7.00
C ARG A 77 -0.84 10.05 -6.64
N ALA A 78 0.29 10.48 -7.21
CA ALA A 78 1.61 9.94 -6.91
C ALA A 78 1.96 10.09 -5.41
N ALA A 79 1.63 11.23 -4.80
CA ALA A 79 1.83 11.43 -3.37
C ALA A 79 0.94 10.49 -2.53
N SER A 80 -0.35 10.34 -2.89
CA SER A 80 -1.28 9.45 -2.19
C SER A 80 -0.84 7.99 -2.28
N ILE A 81 -0.51 7.49 -3.47
CA ILE A 81 -0.09 6.10 -3.63
C ILE A 81 1.23 5.83 -2.90
N ASN A 82 2.18 6.77 -2.91
CA ASN A 82 3.44 6.63 -2.18
C ASN A 82 3.22 6.61 -0.66
N CYS A 83 2.31 7.43 -0.13
CA CYS A 83 1.94 7.42 1.28
C CYS A 83 1.34 6.06 1.67
N ILE A 84 0.39 5.55 0.88
CA ILE A 84 -0.25 4.25 1.12
C ILE A 84 0.80 3.12 1.06
N LYS A 85 1.68 3.12 0.05
CA LYS A 85 2.76 2.14 -0.05
C LYS A 85 3.70 2.20 1.14
N THR A 86 4.07 3.39 1.60
CA THR A 86 4.93 3.57 2.77
C THR A 86 4.27 2.98 4.02
N PHE A 87 2.98 3.25 4.23
CA PHE A 87 2.21 2.65 5.32
C PHE A 87 2.18 1.12 5.22
N ILE A 88 1.94 0.58 4.02
CA ILE A 88 1.95 -0.87 3.78
C ILE A 88 3.31 -1.46 4.16
N GLU A 89 4.42 -0.91 3.65
CA GLU A 89 5.77 -1.41 3.93
C GLU A 89 6.09 -1.45 5.43
N GLN A 90 5.66 -0.43 6.18
CA GLN A 90 5.86 -0.35 7.63
C GLN A 90 5.03 -1.39 8.41
N ASN A 91 3.90 -1.83 7.85
CA ASN A 91 2.95 -2.71 8.51
C ASN A 91 2.87 -4.11 7.88
N LEU A 92 3.78 -4.48 6.96
CA LEU A 92 3.71 -5.76 6.24
C LEU A 92 3.65 -6.99 7.16
N ARG A 93 4.27 -6.90 8.34
CA ARG A 93 4.33 -7.97 9.34
C ARG A 93 3.03 -8.15 10.14
N ASP A 94 2.15 -7.15 10.13
CA ASP A 94 0.88 -7.20 10.84
C ASP A 94 -0.11 -8.09 10.09
N THR A 95 -0.51 -9.19 10.70
CA THR A 95 -1.47 -10.15 10.13
C THR A 95 -2.85 -9.54 9.93
N GLU A 96 -3.18 -8.47 10.65
CA GLU A 96 -4.46 -7.75 10.56
C GLU A 96 -4.44 -6.62 9.50
N LEU A 97 -3.34 -6.46 8.76
CA LEU A 97 -3.25 -5.51 7.65
C LEU A 97 -4.24 -5.87 6.53
N ASP A 98 -5.39 -5.21 6.55
CA ASP A 98 -6.47 -5.38 5.58
C ASP A 98 -6.85 -4.06 4.88
N THR A 99 -7.77 -4.15 3.92
CA THR A 99 -8.28 -2.99 3.19
C THR A 99 -8.87 -1.94 4.14
N ARG A 100 -9.58 -2.35 5.21
CA ARG A 100 -10.24 -1.42 6.13
C ARG A 100 -9.22 -0.61 6.91
N LEU A 101 -8.19 -1.26 7.45
CA LEU A 101 -7.09 -0.62 8.16
C LEU A 101 -6.38 0.41 7.26
N ILE A 102 -6.10 0.01 6.02
CA ILE A 102 -5.43 0.89 5.04
C ILE A 102 -6.32 2.08 4.69
N THR A 103 -7.62 1.88 4.44
CA THR A 103 -8.55 2.98 4.16
C THR A 103 -8.70 3.94 5.33
N ARG A 104 -8.74 3.41 6.57
CA ARG A 104 -8.84 4.21 7.79
C ARG A 104 -7.58 5.04 8.02
N HIS A 105 -6.41 4.46 7.80
CA HIS A 105 -5.14 5.18 7.91
C HIS A 105 -5.00 6.26 6.83
N ALA A 106 -5.35 5.92 5.58
CA ALA A 106 -5.21 6.83 4.46
C ALA A 106 -6.30 7.91 4.41
N GLY A 107 -7.44 7.72 5.08
CA GLY A 107 -8.63 8.56 4.99
C GLY A 107 -9.39 8.44 3.67
N LEU A 108 -9.02 7.50 2.80
CA LEU A 108 -9.52 7.38 1.44
C LEU A 108 -10.45 6.18 1.31
N SER A 109 -11.45 6.28 0.43
CA SER A 109 -12.35 5.17 0.16
C SER A 109 -11.63 3.99 -0.49
N ALA A 110 -12.09 2.76 -0.21
CA ALA A 110 -11.52 1.54 -0.80
C ALA A 110 -11.53 1.57 -2.33
N ARG A 111 -12.58 2.16 -2.92
CA ARG A 111 -12.70 2.35 -4.37
C ARG A 111 -11.60 3.25 -4.91
N TYR A 112 -11.38 4.40 -4.27
CA TYR A 112 -10.32 5.33 -4.71
C TYR A 112 -8.94 4.71 -4.60
N ILE A 113 -8.65 3.98 -3.51
CA ILE A 113 -7.37 3.29 -3.35
C ILE A 113 -7.19 2.22 -4.42
N ASN A 114 -8.21 1.38 -4.69
CA ASN A 114 -8.09 0.38 -5.75
C ASN A 114 -7.88 1.03 -7.12
N ASN A 115 -8.56 2.13 -7.44
CA ASN A 115 -8.30 2.87 -8.68
C ASN A 115 -6.84 3.38 -8.77
N LEU A 116 -6.21 3.76 -7.65
CA LEU A 116 -4.78 4.14 -7.65
C LEU A 116 -3.88 2.94 -7.97
N PHE A 117 -4.19 1.75 -7.46
CA PHE A 117 -3.41 0.53 -7.74
C PHE A 117 -3.69 -0.07 -9.12
N GLU A 118 -4.90 0.13 -9.66
CA GLU A 118 -5.27 -0.29 -11.02
C GLU A 118 -4.43 0.43 -12.07
N ASP A 119 -4.12 1.71 -11.87
CA ASP A 119 -3.17 2.45 -12.71
C ASP A 119 -1.77 1.80 -12.74
N GLU A 120 -1.41 1.03 -11.70
CA GLU A 120 -0.18 0.23 -11.62
C GLU A 120 -0.37 -1.24 -12.04
N GLY A 121 -1.53 -1.59 -12.59
CA GLY A 121 -1.85 -2.94 -13.06
C GLY A 121 -2.09 -3.97 -11.94
N THR A 122 -2.45 -3.53 -10.74
CA THR A 122 -2.70 -4.42 -9.59
C THR A 122 -3.89 -3.97 -8.75
N SER A 123 -4.22 -4.74 -7.71
CA SER A 123 -5.16 -4.31 -6.66
C SER A 123 -4.42 -4.09 -5.35
N LEU A 124 -5.06 -3.37 -4.41
CA LEU A 124 -4.47 -3.06 -3.10
C LEU A 124 -3.94 -4.31 -2.39
N MET A 125 -4.81 -5.32 -2.21
CA MET A 125 -4.42 -6.52 -1.47
C MET A 125 -3.44 -7.39 -2.26
N ARG A 126 -3.55 -7.42 -3.60
CA ARG A 126 -2.56 -8.12 -4.43
C ARG A 126 -1.17 -7.49 -4.28
N TYR A 127 -1.09 -6.16 -4.17
CA TYR A 127 0.15 -5.47 -3.86
C TYR A 127 0.71 -5.88 -2.48
N VAL A 128 -0.11 -5.87 -1.43
CA VAL A 128 0.32 -6.31 -0.07
C VAL A 128 0.90 -7.73 -0.11
N TRP A 129 0.19 -8.69 -0.73
CA TRP A 129 0.67 -10.07 -0.83
C TRP A 129 1.98 -10.18 -1.61
N LYS A 130 2.10 -9.47 -2.74
CA LYS A 130 3.34 -9.42 -3.51
C LYS A 130 4.51 -8.92 -2.67
N ARG A 131 4.31 -7.84 -1.91
CA ARG A 131 5.34 -7.27 -1.03
C ARG A 131 5.73 -8.20 0.12
N ARG A 132 4.78 -8.91 0.72
CA ARG A 132 5.08 -9.97 1.71
C ARG A 132 5.93 -11.09 1.09
N LEU A 133 5.54 -11.59 -0.08
CA LEU A 133 6.26 -12.64 -0.79
C LEU A 133 7.69 -12.21 -1.16
N GLU A 134 7.88 -10.98 -1.63
CA GLU A 134 9.19 -10.43 -1.96
C GLU A 134 10.10 -10.31 -0.73
N ASN A 135 9.58 -9.94 0.43
CA ASN A 135 10.35 -9.89 1.67
C ASN A 135 10.66 -11.28 2.23
N CYS A 136 9.73 -12.24 2.14
CA CYS A 136 10.03 -13.65 2.41
C CYS A 136 11.18 -14.16 1.53
N ARG A 137 11.16 -13.82 0.23
CA ARG A 137 12.24 -14.18 -0.71
C ARG A 137 13.58 -13.61 -0.25
N LYS A 138 13.63 -12.32 0.11
CA LYS A 138 14.85 -11.66 0.62
C LYS A 138 15.40 -12.37 1.86
N ASP A 139 14.55 -12.67 2.83
CA ASP A 139 14.97 -13.39 4.04
C ASP A 139 15.47 -14.79 3.72
N MET A 140 14.87 -15.49 2.75
CA MET A 140 15.36 -16.81 2.32
C MET A 140 16.73 -16.76 1.63
N GLN A 141 17.11 -15.63 1.03
CA GLN A 141 18.43 -15.42 0.41
C GLN A 141 19.49 -14.98 1.42
N ASN A 142 19.07 -14.44 2.56
CA ASN A 142 19.99 -13.94 3.57
C ASN A 142 20.58 -15.11 4.41
N PRO A 143 21.92 -15.27 4.47
CA PRO A 143 22.57 -16.35 5.22
C PRO A 143 22.19 -16.39 6.70
N ALA A 144 21.86 -15.24 7.32
CA ALA A 144 21.44 -15.17 8.71
C ALA A 144 20.16 -15.98 9.00
N TYR A 145 19.33 -16.22 7.97
CA TYR A 145 18.09 -16.99 8.09
C TYR A 145 18.19 -18.41 7.51
N ALA A 146 19.40 -18.88 7.15
CA ALA A 146 19.59 -20.20 6.54
C ALA A 146 19.04 -21.35 7.41
N GLY A 147 19.21 -21.25 8.74
CA GLY A 147 18.71 -22.24 9.70
C GLY A 147 17.23 -22.10 10.10
N HIS A 148 16.54 -21.03 9.70
CA HIS A 148 15.14 -20.80 10.10
C HIS A 148 14.19 -21.63 9.25
N ARG A 149 13.04 -22.08 9.78
CA ARG A 149 12.03 -22.77 8.95
C ARG A 149 11.38 -21.77 8.00
N ILE A 150 11.05 -22.24 6.80
CA ILE A 150 10.37 -21.42 5.78
C ILE A 150 9.01 -20.91 6.30
N THR A 151 8.31 -21.74 7.07
CA THR A 151 7.04 -21.37 7.72
C THR A 151 7.21 -20.21 8.68
N ASP A 152 8.29 -20.20 9.47
CA ASP A 152 8.56 -19.15 10.46
C ASP A 152 8.85 -17.81 9.74
N ILE A 153 9.57 -17.86 8.62
CA ILE A 153 9.80 -16.70 7.76
C ILE A 153 8.47 -16.19 7.20
N ALA A 154 7.60 -17.07 6.70
CA ALA A 154 6.30 -16.67 6.19
C ALA A 154 5.43 -15.99 7.26
N PHE A 155 5.37 -16.58 8.46
CA PHE A 155 4.58 -16.05 9.57
C PHE A 155 5.11 -14.70 10.06
N ARG A 156 6.43 -14.50 10.06
CA ARG A 156 7.04 -13.21 10.37
C ARG A 156 6.62 -12.07 9.44
N TRP A 157 6.28 -12.39 8.19
CA TRP A 157 5.80 -11.42 7.20
C TRP A 157 4.28 -11.39 7.08
N GLY A 158 3.55 -11.90 8.07
CA GLY A 158 2.10 -11.72 8.18
C GLY A 158 1.26 -12.76 7.43
N PHE A 159 1.84 -13.90 7.02
CA PHE A 159 1.03 -15.05 6.61
C PHE A 159 0.52 -15.81 7.84
N ASN A 160 -0.73 -16.29 7.82
CA ASN A 160 -1.27 -17.15 8.88
C ASN A 160 -1.43 -18.62 8.45
N ASP A 161 -1.23 -18.92 7.17
CA ASP A 161 -1.37 -20.25 6.60
C ASP A 161 -0.20 -20.56 5.66
N ALA A 162 0.53 -21.64 5.99
CA ALA A 162 1.66 -22.14 5.21
C ALA A 162 1.26 -22.71 3.84
N ALA A 163 0.06 -23.28 3.71
CA ALA A 163 -0.46 -23.80 2.46
C ALA A 163 -0.82 -22.66 1.51
N HIS A 164 -1.52 -21.63 2.02
CA HIS A 164 -1.76 -20.38 1.27
C HIS A 164 -0.45 -19.73 0.82
N PHE A 165 0.52 -19.58 1.74
CA PHE A 165 1.84 -19.05 1.42
C PHE A 165 2.52 -19.83 0.28
N SER A 166 2.58 -21.16 0.39
CA SER A 166 3.28 -22.00 -0.58
C SER A 166 2.67 -21.90 -1.98
N ARG A 167 1.34 -21.86 -2.09
CA ARG A 167 0.63 -21.66 -3.37
C ARG A 167 0.92 -20.28 -3.96
N ALA A 168 0.78 -19.23 -3.15
CA ALA A 168 1.01 -17.85 -3.58
C ALA A 168 2.47 -17.63 -4.02
N PHE A 169 3.44 -18.19 -3.28
CA PHE A 169 4.86 -18.10 -3.62
C PHE A 169 5.16 -18.80 -4.96
N LYS A 170 4.64 -20.02 -5.16
CA LYS A 170 4.82 -20.75 -6.43
C LYS A 170 4.18 -20.02 -7.60
N GLN A 171 3.00 -19.44 -7.41
CA GLN A 171 2.33 -18.64 -8.45
C GLN A 171 3.14 -17.40 -8.82
N GLN A 172 3.77 -16.74 -7.84
CA GLN A 172 4.52 -15.50 -8.06
C GLN A 172 5.93 -15.73 -8.64
N PHE A 173 6.62 -16.81 -8.23
CA PHE A 173 8.04 -17.03 -8.54
C PHE A 173 8.32 -18.30 -9.37
N GLY A 174 7.29 -19.06 -9.75
CA GLY A 174 7.41 -20.24 -10.61
C GLY A 174 7.96 -21.50 -9.93
N CYS A 175 8.47 -21.41 -8.70
CA CYS A 175 9.01 -22.54 -7.93
C CYS A 175 8.50 -22.52 -6.48
N SER A 176 8.55 -23.67 -5.81
CA SER A 176 8.17 -23.72 -4.39
C SER A 176 9.20 -23.01 -3.50
N PRO A 177 8.79 -22.51 -2.32
CA PRO A 177 9.72 -21.91 -1.35
C PRO A 177 10.94 -22.81 -1.01
N ARG A 178 10.72 -24.12 -0.92
CA ARG A 178 11.76 -25.10 -0.58
C ARG A 178 12.76 -25.28 -1.71
N GLU A 179 12.27 -25.36 -2.94
CA GLU A 179 13.13 -25.40 -4.14
C GLU A 179 13.94 -24.12 -4.26
N PHE A 180 13.30 -22.96 -4.08
CA PHE A 180 13.96 -21.67 -4.09
C PHE A 180 15.14 -21.61 -3.10
N ARG A 181 14.90 -22.00 -1.85
CA ARG A 181 15.98 -22.04 -0.83
C ARG A 181 17.10 -23.00 -1.21
N ARG A 182 16.77 -24.19 -1.73
CA ARG A 182 17.79 -25.17 -2.14
C ARG A 182 18.69 -24.58 -3.24
N ILE A 183 18.12 -23.91 -4.23
CA ILE A 183 18.88 -23.25 -5.31
C ILE A 183 19.83 -22.20 -4.74
N GLN A 184 19.37 -21.37 -3.79
CA GLN A 184 20.18 -20.30 -3.20
C GLN A 184 21.38 -20.84 -2.39
N VAL A 185 21.19 -21.94 -1.65
CA VAL A 185 22.29 -22.58 -0.90
C VAL A 185 23.36 -23.10 -1.85
N HIS A 186 22.98 -23.72 -2.97
CA HIS A 186 23.92 -24.23 -3.95
C HIS A 186 24.68 -23.09 -4.66
N SER A 187 23.99 -22.00 -5.05
CA SER A 187 24.68 -20.85 -5.65
C SER A 187 25.69 -20.21 -4.69
N ASN A 188 25.38 -20.10 -3.39
CA ASN A 188 26.35 -19.58 -2.41
C ASN A 188 27.52 -20.55 -2.14
N GLN A 189 27.34 -21.86 -2.31
CA GLN A 189 28.42 -22.84 -2.19
C GLN A 189 29.37 -22.82 -3.39
N THR A 190 28.86 -22.67 -4.62
CA THR A 190 29.69 -22.57 -5.83
C THR A 190 30.61 -21.35 -5.79
N TYR A 191 30.11 -20.18 -5.36
CA TYR A 191 30.93 -18.96 -5.20
C TYR A 191 31.99 -19.05 -4.08
N ASN A 192 31.73 -19.80 -3.00
CA ASN A 192 32.70 -19.94 -1.91
C ASN A 192 33.77 -21.01 -2.21
N GLN A 193 33.48 -22.00 -3.07
CA GLN A 193 34.46 -23.00 -3.49
C GLN A 193 35.49 -22.39 -4.45
N GLU A 194 35.06 -21.63 -5.46
CA GLU A 194 35.96 -20.96 -6.42
C GLU A 194 36.88 -19.93 -5.75
N ARG A 195 36.46 -19.35 -4.63
CA ARG A 195 37.25 -18.36 -3.87
C ARG A 195 38.27 -18.99 -2.90
N CYS A 196 38.15 -20.28 -2.59
CA CYS A 196 39.16 -21.02 -1.86
C CYS A 196 40.28 -21.52 -2.80
N ASP A 197 39.94 -21.87 -4.04
CA ASP A 197 40.93 -22.36 -5.02
C ASP A 197 41.94 -21.27 -5.46
N ASP A 198 41.56 -19.98 -5.41
CA ASP A 198 42.47 -18.85 -5.67
C ASP A 198 43.41 -18.53 -4.50
N ILE A 199 43.02 -18.78 -3.25
CA ILE A 199 43.85 -18.49 -2.06
C ILE A 199 44.95 -19.54 -1.89
N ASP A 200 44.67 -20.82 -2.18
CA ASP A 200 45.66 -21.90 -2.11
C ASP A 200 46.72 -21.83 -3.23
N CYS A 201 46.46 -21.08 -4.30
CA CYS A 201 47.46 -20.78 -5.34
C CYS A 201 48.51 -19.75 -4.86
N PHE A 202 48.15 -18.85 -3.94
CA PHE A 202 49.03 -17.76 -3.49
C PHE A 202 50.01 -18.14 -2.37
N ILE A 203 49.77 -19.25 -1.64
CA ILE A 203 50.66 -19.70 -0.55
C ILE A 203 51.75 -20.69 -1.03
N LYS A 204 51.68 -21.21 -2.26
CA LYS A 204 52.67 -22.17 -2.78
C LYS A 204 53.88 -21.55 -3.52
N ASN A 205 54.10 -20.23 -3.44
CA ASN A 205 55.21 -19.58 -4.15
C ASN A 205 55.98 -18.56 -3.29
N THR A 206 56.19 -18.86 -2.01
CA THR A 206 57.14 -18.18 -1.13
C THR A 206 57.89 -19.23 -0.31
#